data_AF-A0A9P6UNG6-F1
#
_entry.id   AF-A0A9P6UNG6-F1
#
_cell.length_a   1.000
_cell.length_b   1.000
_cell.length_c   1.000
_cell.angle_alpha   90.00
_cell.angle_beta   90.00
_cell.angle_gamma   90.00
#
_symmetry.space_group_name_H-M   'P 1'
#
loop_
_entity.id
_entity.type
_entity.pdbx_description
1 polymer ?
#
loop_
_entity_poly.entity_id
_entity_poly.type
_entity_poly.pdbx_seq_one_letter_code
_entity_poly.pdbx_strand_id
1 'polypeptide(L)'
;MASRIAAAAKGIRFASNAYASAANPWLAERIAIKEHAGPATETWRKISLYVCIPVIGVASINAYNLYARHQAHLEHERHEGHERVKYPYMRLRAKAFPWGDDSLFFNPDVNF
;
A
#
# COMPACT_ATOMS: atom_id res chain seq x y z
N MET A 1 -23.24 76.02 31.91
CA MET A 1 -23.72 74.62 32.01
C MET A 1 -23.90 74.11 30.59
N ALA A 2 -22.95 73.30 30.10
CA ALA A 2 -22.85 72.88 28.70
C ALA A 2 -23.66 71.61 28.44
N SER A 3 -24.26 71.49 27.26
CA SER A 3 -24.66 70.21 26.70
C SER A 3 -24.40 70.23 25.19
N ARG A 4 -23.32 69.55 24.78
CA ARG A 4 -23.04 69.22 23.38
C ARG A 4 -23.55 67.80 23.16
N ILE A 5 -24.58 67.65 22.33
CA ILE A 5 -25.05 66.34 21.86
C ILE A 5 -23.96 65.80 20.94
N ALA A 6 -23.28 64.73 21.37
CA ALA A 6 -22.30 64.03 20.58
C ALA A 6 -22.99 63.20 19.49
N ALA A 7 -22.70 63.48 18.23
CA ALA A 7 -23.09 62.61 17.12
C ALA A 7 -22.31 61.29 17.23
N ALA A 8 -23.03 60.17 17.35
CA ALA A 8 -22.43 58.84 17.38
C ALA A 8 -21.72 58.56 16.04
N ALA A 9 -20.39 58.46 16.07
CA ALA A 9 -19.61 58.01 14.93
C ALA A 9 -20.08 56.61 14.53
N LYS A 10 -20.66 56.48 13.33
CA LYS A 10 -20.92 55.18 12.70
C LYS A 10 -19.58 54.47 12.60
N GLY A 11 -19.35 53.48 13.47
CA GLY A 11 -18.14 52.67 13.46
C GLY A 11 -17.87 52.15 12.04
N ILE A 12 -16.60 52.20 11.64
CA ILE A 12 -16.12 51.60 10.40
C ILE A 12 -16.45 50.11 10.51
N ARG A 13 -17.55 49.70 9.87
CA ARG A 13 -17.80 48.28 9.63
C ARG A 13 -16.71 47.87 8.66
N PHE A 14 -15.67 47.20 9.14
CA PHE A 14 -14.89 46.32 8.30
C PHE A 14 -15.84 45.22 7.84
N ALA A 15 -16.65 45.53 6.82
CA ALA A 15 -17.15 44.51 5.94
C ALA A 15 -15.89 43.91 5.33
N SER A 16 -15.44 42.78 5.87
CA SER A 16 -14.75 41.84 5.01
C SER A 16 -15.73 41.62 3.86
N ASN A 17 -15.45 42.24 2.72
CA ASN A 17 -15.93 41.71 1.47
C ASN A 17 -15.33 40.31 1.40
N ALA A 18 -15.97 39.35 2.07
CA ALA A 18 -16.00 37.99 1.62
C ALA A 18 -16.32 38.15 0.14
N TYR A 19 -15.31 37.85 -0.69
CA TYR A 19 -15.42 37.70 -2.12
C TYR A 19 -16.44 36.59 -2.39
N ALA A 20 -17.70 36.91 -2.14
CA ALA A 20 -18.87 36.15 -2.42
C ALA A 20 -19.34 36.66 -3.77
N SER A 21 -18.73 36.14 -4.84
CA SER A 21 -19.43 35.72 -6.07
C SER A 21 -18.57 35.61 -7.33
N ALA A 22 -17.23 35.76 -7.28
CA ALA A 22 -16.39 35.48 -8.45
C ALA A 22 -15.13 34.67 -8.10
N ALA A 23 -15.15 33.39 -8.46
CA ALA A 23 -14.01 32.50 -8.72
C ALA A 23 -12.81 32.57 -7.75
N ASN A 24 -12.93 32.02 -6.53
CA ASN A 24 -11.75 31.60 -5.77
C ASN A 24 -11.20 30.30 -6.40
N PRO A 25 -10.08 30.34 -7.15
CA PRO A 25 -9.63 29.18 -7.95
C PRO A 25 -9.34 27.96 -7.08
N TRP A 26 -8.82 28.20 -5.87
CA TRP A 26 -8.57 27.15 -4.86
C TRP A 26 -9.83 26.42 -4.39
N LEU A 27 -10.96 27.15 -4.22
CA LEU A 27 -12.22 26.53 -3.81
C LEU A 27 -12.84 25.75 -4.99
N ALA A 28 -12.76 26.31 -6.19
CA ALA A 28 -13.23 25.66 -7.42
C ALA A 28 -12.46 24.35 -7.68
N GLU A 29 -11.14 24.36 -7.51
CA GLU A 29 -10.29 23.17 -7.63
C GLU A 29 -10.69 22.08 -6.63
N ARG A 30 -10.92 22.44 -5.36
CA ARG A 30 -11.36 21.47 -4.34
C ARG A 30 -12.72 20.85 -4.62
N ILE A 31 -13.65 21.64 -5.15
CA ILE A 31 -14.97 21.14 -5.57
C ILE A 31 -14.80 20.18 -6.75
N ALA A 32 -14.00 20.55 -7.76
CA ALA A 32 -13.71 19.70 -8.91
C ALA A 32 -13.04 18.37 -8.52
N ILE A 33 -12.06 18.41 -7.59
CA ILE A 33 -11.41 17.21 -7.05
C ILE A 33 -12.44 16.33 -6.34
N LYS A 34 -13.31 16.92 -5.50
CA LYS A 34 -14.32 16.16 -4.76
C LYS A 34 -15.35 15.54 -5.70
N GLU A 35 -15.75 16.25 -6.75
CA GLU A 35 -16.66 15.76 -7.78
C GLU A 35 -16.04 14.60 -8.58
N HIS A 36 -14.77 14.74 -8.98
CA HIS A 36 -14.03 13.69 -9.69
C HIS A 36 -13.77 12.44 -8.82
N ALA A 37 -13.57 12.61 -7.50
CA ALA A 37 -13.25 11.51 -6.59
C ALA A 37 -14.36 10.46 -6.49
N GLY A 38 -15.64 10.85 -6.57
CA GLY A 38 -16.77 9.93 -6.49
C GLY A 38 -16.76 8.89 -7.62
N PRO A 39 -16.84 9.31 -8.91
CA PRO A 39 -16.78 8.40 -10.05
C PRO A 39 -15.47 7.61 -10.14
N ALA A 40 -14.34 8.23 -9.78
CA ALA A 40 -13.05 7.55 -9.75
C ALA A 40 -13.07 6.39 -8.72
N THR A 41 -13.58 6.64 -7.51
CA THR A 41 -13.69 5.61 -6.46
C THR A 41 -14.59 4.47 -6.90
N GLU A 42 -15.73 4.77 -7.53
CA GLU A 42 -16.64 3.74 -8.02
C GLU A 42 -16.00 2.88 -9.12
N THR A 43 -15.23 3.50 -10.02
CA THR A 43 -14.48 2.80 -11.06
C THR A 43 -13.46 1.83 -10.45
N TRP A 44 -12.65 2.31 -9.49
CA TRP A 44 -11.67 1.47 -8.82
C TRP A 44 -12.31 0.35 -7.98
N ARG A 45 -13.44 0.62 -7.33
CA ARG A 45 -14.21 -0.41 -6.62
C ARG A 45 -14.63 -1.54 -7.58
N LYS A 46 -15.14 -1.19 -8.75
CA LYS A 46 -15.55 -2.17 -9.77
C LYS A 46 -14.36 -2.97 -10.31
N ILE A 47 -13.25 -2.32 -10.61
CA ILE A 47 -12.03 -3.03 -11.08
C ILE A 47 -11.55 -4.01 -10.02
N SER A 48 -11.45 -3.57 -8.76
CA SER A 48 -11.02 -4.44 -7.65
C SER A 48 -11.92 -5.66 -7.49
N LEU A 49 -13.25 -5.47 -7.55
CA LEU A 49 -14.20 -6.57 -7.34
C LEU A 49 -14.34 -7.49 -8.56
N TYR A 50 -14.41 -6.93 -9.77
CA TYR A 50 -14.75 -7.68 -10.97
C TYR A 50 -13.54 -8.12 -11.80
N VAL A 51 -12.37 -7.53 -11.57
CA VAL A 51 -11.13 -7.91 -12.28
C VAL A 51 -10.15 -8.55 -11.33
N CYS A 52 -9.78 -7.86 -10.24
CA CYS A 52 -8.73 -8.36 -9.35
C CYS A 52 -9.12 -9.66 -8.65
N ILE A 53 -10.36 -9.80 -8.15
CA ILE A 53 -10.81 -11.04 -7.49
C ILE A 53 -10.75 -12.25 -8.45
N PRO A 54 -11.33 -12.21 -9.67
CA PRO A 54 -11.19 -13.32 -10.61
C PRO A 54 -9.75 -13.64 -10.99
N VAL A 55 -8.93 -12.62 -11.23
CA VAL A 55 -7.50 -12.79 -11.59
C VAL A 55 -6.74 -13.47 -10.46
N ILE A 56 -6.94 -13.04 -9.21
CA ILE A 56 -6.34 -13.67 -8.03
C ILE A 56 -6.83 -15.11 -7.91
N GLY A 57 -8.11 -15.39 -8.16
CA GLY A 57 -8.64 -16.76 -8.17
C GLY A 57 -7.88 -17.68 -9.13
N VAL A 58 -7.73 -17.26 -10.40
CA VAL A 58 -7.00 -18.04 -11.41
C VAL A 58 -5.52 -18.18 -11.07
N ALA A 59 -4.86 -17.10 -10.64
CA ALA A 59 -3.46 -17.12 -10.24
C ALA A 59 -3.22 -18.03 -9.03
N SER A 60 -4.16 -18.06 -8.08
CA SER A 60 -4.07 -18.90 -6.88
C SER A 60 -4.19 -20.38 -7.23
N ILE A 61 -5.09 -20.74 -8.16
CA ILE A 61 -5.20 -22.12 -8.68
C ILE A 61 -3.90 -22.53 -9.38
N ASN A 62 -3.32 -21.66 -10.20
CA ASN A 62 -2.04 -21.94 -10.84
C ASN A 62 -0.92 -22.14 -9.82
N ALA A 63 -0.78 -21.22 -8.86
CA ALA A 63 0.23 -21.30 -7.81
C ALA A 63 0.07 -22.56 -6.96
N TYR A 64 -1.16 -22.95 -6.63
CA TYR A 64 -1.45 -24.19 -5.90
C TYR A 64 -1.02 -25.43 -6.69
N ASN A 65 -1.28 -25.47 -7.99
CA ASN A 65 -0.85 -26.60 -8.83
C ASN A 65 0.67 -26.70 -8.94
N LEU A 66 1.37 -25.55 -9.05
CA LEU A 66 2.83 -25.52 -9.04
C LEU A 66 3.38 -25.99 -7.68
N TYR A 67 2.78 -25.50 -6.59
CA TYR A 67 3.12 -25.92 -5.24
C TYR A 67 2.95 -27.42 -5.04
N ALA A 68 1.81 -28.00 -5.42
CA ALA A 68 1.55 -29.43 -5.28
C ALA A 68 2.56 -30.29 -6.07
N ARG A 69 2.89 -29.89 -7.30
CA ARG A 69 3.94 -30.56 -8.10
C ARG A 69 5.31 -30.45 -7.45
N HIS A 70 5.65 -29.28 -6.90
CA HIS A 70 6.91 -29.08 -6.21
C HIS A 70 6.99 -29.92 -4.94
N GLN A 71 5.91 -30.02 -4.15
CA GLN A 71 5.86 -30.91 -3.00
C GLN A 71 6.09 -32.36 -3.42
N ALA A 72 5.38 -32.85 -4.44
CA ALA A 72 5.59 -34.20 -4.98
C ALA A 72 7.05 -34.46 -5.38
N HIS A 73 7.68 -33.51 -6.08
CA HIS A 73 9.10 -33.59 -6.43
C HIS A 73 10.01 -33.67 -5.21
N LEU A 74 9.77 -32.85 -4.18
CA LEU A 74 10.53 -32.91 -2.94
C LEU A 74 10.36 -34.26 -2.22
N GLU A 75 9.19 -34.91 -2.30
CA GLU A 75 9.01 -36.25 -1.72
C GLU A 75 9.84 -37.28 -2.47
N HIS A 76 9.82 -37.25 -3.81
CA HIS A 76 10.68 -38.10 -4.63
C HIS A 76 12.16 -37.89 -4.32
N GLU A 77 12.64 -36.65 -4.22
CA GLU A 77 14.03 -36.37 -3.86
C GLU A 77 14.39 -36.83 -2.43
N ARG A 78 13.45 -36.84 -1.48
CA ARG A 78 13.70 -37.38 -0.14
C ARG A 78 13.85 -38.91 -0.13
N HIS A 79 13.11 -39.62 -0.97
CA HIS A 79 13.10 -41.09 -1.00
C HIS A 79 14.13 -41.69 -1.96
N GLU A 80 14.40 -41.04 -3.09
CA GLU A 80 15.21 -41.57 -4.20
C GLU A 80 16.37 -40.66 -4.60
N GLY A 81 16.50 -39.49 -3.97
CA GLY A 81 17.48 -38.47 -4.35
C GLY A 81 18.92 -38.87 -4.09
N HIS A 82 19.82 -38.34 -4.92
CA HIS A 82 21.26 -38.50 -4.76
C HIS A 82 21.78 -37.83 -3.47
N GLU A 83 22.94 -38.29 -3.01
CA GLU A 83 23.63 -37.64 -1.90
C GLU A 83 23.88 -36.15 -2.21
N ARG A 84 23.46 -35.30 -1.27
CA ARG A 84 23.55 -33.85 -1.38
C ARG A 84 25.01 -33.39 -1.25
N VAL A 85 25.71 -33.25 -2.38
CA VAL A 85 27.12 -32.84 -2.42
C VAL A 85 27.30 -31.43 -1.86
N LYS A 86 28.07 -31.31 -0.78
CA LYS A 86 28.44 -30.02 -0.19
C LYS A 86 29.70 -29.48 -0.85
N TYR A 87 29.57 -28.40 -1.60
CA TYR A 87 30.72 -27.73 -2.19
C TYR A 87 31.35 -26.73 -1.22
N PRO A 88 32.67 -26.47 -1.28
CA PRO A 88 33.36 -25.56 -0.36
C PRO A 88 32.86 -24.10 -0.41
N TYR A 89 32.21 -23.70 -1.50
CA TYR A 89 31.63 -22.37 -1.66
C TYR A 89 30.19 -22.28 -1.12
N MET A 90 29.55 -23.42 -0.80
CA MET A 90 28.22 -23.44 -0.20
C MET A 90 28.31 -23.21 1.31
N ARG A 91 27.35 -22.47 1.87
CA ARG A 91 27.31 -22.08 3.30
C ARG A 91 28.61 -21.45 3.82
N LEU A 92 29.42 -20.85 2.94
CA LEU A 92 30.62 -20.10 3.33
C LEU A 92 30.22 -18.84 4.13
N ARG A 93 30.91 -18.60 5.25
CA ARG A 93 30.75 -17.41 6.09
C ARG A 93 32.11 -16.85 6.46
N ALA A 94 32.31 -15.55 6.17
CA ALA A 94 33.51 -14.83 6.62
C ALA A 94 33.39 -14.35 8.07
N LYS A 95 32.16 -14.10 8.54
CA LYS A 95 31.82 -13.67 9.91
C LYS A 95 30.53 -14.36 10.34
N ALA A 96 30.48 -14.77 11.61
CA ALA A 96 29.28 -15.35 12.21
C ALA A 96 28.13 -14.33 12.29
N PHE A 97 26.89 -14.80 12.25
CA PHE A 97 25.75 -13.94 12.54
C PHE A 97 25.63 -13.69 14.04
N PRO A 98 24.97 -12.58 14.44
CA PRO A 98 24.84 -12.24 15.86
C PRO A 98 23.85 -13.10 16.64
N TRP A 99 23.12 -14.04 16.00
CA TRP A 99 22.10 -14.90 16.64
C TRP A 99 22.36 -16.41 16.51
N GLY A 100 23.42 -16.83 15.80
CA GLY A 100 23.72 -18.24 15.53
C GLY A 100 24.30 -18.47 14.14
N ASP A 101 24.55 -19.72 13.77
CA ASP A 101 25.19 -20.05 12.49
C ASP A 101 24.23 -19.98 11.29
N ASP A 102 22.96 -20.26 11.54
CA ASP A 102 21.93 -20.36 10.52
C ASP A 102 21.30 -19.00 10.16
N SER A 103 20.87 -18.90 8.91
CA SER A 103 20.14 -17.72 8.42
C SER A 103 18.76 -17.61 9.07
N LEU A 104 18.20 -16.39 9.07
CA LEU A 104 16.89 -16.13 9.67
C LEU A 104 15.75 -17.03 9.16
N PHE A 105 15.82 -17.44 7.89
CA PHE A 105 14.86 -18.34 7.23
C PHE A 105 15.51 -19.68 6.86
N PHE A 106 16.40 -20.19 7.73
CA PHE A 106 17.01 -21.50 7.53
C PHE A 106 15.98 -22.62 7.71
N ASN A 107 15.90 -23.53 6.75
CA ASN A 107 15.10 -24.74 6.85
C ASN A 107 16.00 -25.99 6.70
N PRO A 108 16.13 -26.81 7.75
CA PRO A 108 17.01 -27.99 7.72
C PRO A 108 16.64 -29.03 6.65
N ASP A 109 15.38 -29.05 6.19
CA ASP A 109 14.92 -30.01 5.18
C ASP A 109 15.49 -29.71 3.79
N VAL A 110 15.78 -28.44 3.49
CA VAL A 110 16.20 -27.96 2.16
C VAL A 110 17.53 -27.23 2.15
N ASN A 111 18.02 -26.76 3.31
CA ASN A 111 19.29 -26.06 3.44
C ASN A 111 20.31 -26.94 4.16
N PHE A 112 21.21 -27.57 3.40
CA PHE A 112 22.19 -28.54 3.88
C PHE A 112 23.62 -28.05 3.74
#